data_AF-A0A7X6SPV2-F1
#
_entry.id   AF-A0A7X6SPV2-F1
#
_cell.length_a   1.000
_cell.length_b   1.000
_cell.length_c   1.000
_cell.angle_alpha   90.00
_cell.angle_beta   90.00
_cell.angle_gamma   90.00
#
_symmetry.space_group_name_H-M   'P 1'
#
loop_
_entity.id
_entity.type
_entity.pdbx_description
1 polymer ?
#
loop_
_entity_poly.entity_id
_entity_poly.type
_entity_poly.pdbx_seq_one_letter_code
_entity_poly.pdbx_strand_id
1 'polypeptide(L)' 'QTPQVFHTDLIKKAFFQDYLPEFTDDAIVLERTGTSINLVEGNRENIKITTPEDLILAEILMKRPV' A
#
# COMPACT_ATOMS: atom_id res chain seq x y z
N GLN A 1 2.71 1.61 -2.97
CA GLN A 1 3.43 1.67 -1.66
C GLN A 1 2.44 2.09 -0.58
N THR A 2 2.73 1.81 0.69
CA THR A 2 1.96 2.31 1.85
C THR A 2 2.70 3.48 2.50
N PRO A 3 2.09 4.32 3.36
CA PRO A 3 0.71 4.27 3.83
C PRO A 3 -0.30 4.54 2.71
N GLN A 4 -1.46 3.91 2.81
CA GLN A 4 -2.65 4.24 2.04
C GLN A 4 -3.67 4.89 2.98
N VAL A 5 -4.34 5.96 2.55
CA VAL A 5 -5.23 6.76 3.39
C VAL A 5 -6.59 6.86 2.72
N PHE A 6 -7.65 6.58 3.50
CA PHE A 6 -9.02 6.53 3.00
C PHE A 6 -9.99 7.19 3.97
N HIS A 7 -11.14 7.64 3.45
CA HIS A 7 -12.29 7.92 4.30
C HIS A 7 -12.78 6.62 4.95
N THR A 8 -12.88 6.62 6.27
CA THR A 8 -13.22 5.43 7.06
C THR A 8 -14.54 4.79 6.63
N ASP A 9 -15.57 5.59 6.33
CA ASP A 9 -16.88 5.07 5.94
C ASP A 9 -16.85 4.37 4.58
N LEU A 10 -16.05 4.89 3.64
CA LEU A 10 -15.91 4.31 2.30
C LEU A 10 -15.15 3.00 2.33
N ILE A 11 -13.97 2.97 2.99
CA ILE A 11 -13.14 1.77 3.02
C ILE A 11 -13.80 0.63 3.78
N LYS A 12 -14.46 0.92 4.91
CA LYS A 12 -15.21 -0.09 5.66
C LYS A 12 -16.35 -0.67 4.82
N LYS A 13 -17.09 0.17 4.09
CA LYS A 13 -18.15 -0.28 3.18
C LYS A 13 -17.59 -1.18 2.07
N ALA A 14 -16.43 -0.82 1.52
CA ALA A 14 -15.78 -1.59 0.47
C ALA A 14 -15.42 -3.02 0.92
N PHE A 15 -14.98 -3.21 2.16
CA PHE A 15 -14.65 -4.55 2.68
C PHE A 15 -15.85 -5.49 2.90
N PHE A 16 -17.09 -5.03 2.73
CA PHE A 16 -18.27 -5.92 2.73
C PHE A 16 -18.57 -6.56 1.37
N GLN A 17 -17.84 -6.21 0.31
CA GLN A 17 -17.97 -6.89 -0.97
C GLN A 17 -17.30 -8.28 -0.92
N ASP A 18 -17.66 -9.17 -1.85
CA ASP A 18 -17.04 -10.49 -1.94
C ASP A 18 -15.53 -10.38 -2.18
N TYR A 19 -14.76 -11.25 -1.52
CA TYR A 19 -13.32 -11.31 -1.74
C TYR A 19 -13.00 -11.81 -3.15
N LEU A 20 -12.07 -11.14 -3.81
CA LEU A 20 -11.55 -11.53 -5.12
C LEU A 20 -10.02 -11.71 -5.06
N PRO A 21 -9.45 -12.71 -5.75
CA PRO A 21 -8.00 -12.96 -5.73
C PRO A 21 -7.13 -11.79 -6.23
N GLU A 22 -7.67 -10.88 -7.03
CA GLU A 22 -6.98 -9.65 -7.45
C GLU A 22 -6.79 -8.61 -6.33
N PHE A 23 -7.42 -8.79 -5.17
CA PHE A 23 -7.25 -7.87 -4.03
C PHE A 23 -5.86 -8.06 -3.43
N THR A 24 -4.96 -7.15 -3.77
CA THR A 24 -3.57 -7.15 -3.31
C THR A 24 -3.24 -6.00 -2.36
N ASP A 25 -4.08 -4.97 -2.32
CA ASP A 25 -4.03 -3.86 -1.36
C ASP A 25 -5.42 -3.25 -1.11
N ASP A 26 -5.50 -2.31 -0.17
CA ASP A 26 -6.75 -1.66 0.24
C ASP A 26 -7.29 -0.71 -0.85
N ALA A 27 -6.41 -0.17 -1.70
CA ALA A 27 -6.77 0.73 -2.78
C ALA A 27 -7.59 0.00 -3.86
N ILE A 28 -7.19 -1.21 -4.25
CA ILE A 28 -7.92 -2.05 -5.21
C ILE A 28 -9.30 -2.42 -4.64
N VAL A 29 -9.39 -2.75 -3.34
CA VAL A 29 -10.66 -3.05 -2.68
C VAL A 29 -11.61 -1.86 -2.80
N LEU A 30 -11.13 -0.64 -2.52
CA LEU A 30 -11.96 0.56 -2.66
C LEU A 30 -12.28 0.90 -4.13
N GLU A 31 -11.31 0.78 -5.04
CA GLU A 31 -11.47 1.08 -6.47
C GLU A 31 -12.58 0.25 -7.11
N ARG A 32 -12.70 -1.03 -6.72
CA ARG A 32 -13.80 -1.91 -7.19
C ARG A 32 -15.20 -1.38 -6.90
N THR A 33 -15.37 -0.56 -5.88
CA THR A 33 -16.67 0.07 -5.56
C THR A 33 -17.05 1.17 -6.56
N GLY A 34 -16.20 1.46 -7.56
CA GLY A 34 -16.33 2.57 -8.50
C GLY A 34 -15.74 3.87 -7.97
N THR A 35 -15.12 3.85 -6.80
CA THR A 35 -14.46 5.02 -6.20
C THR A 35 -13.13 5.29 -6.90
N SER A 36 -12.91 6.52 -7.38
CA SER A 36 -11.64 6.88 -8.00
C SER A 36 -10.50 6.95 -6.98
N ILE A 37 -9.34 6.39 -7.33
CA ILE A 37 -8.12 6.44 -6.53
C ILE A 37 -7.20 7.56 -7.03
N ASN A 38 -6.59 8.29 -6.10
CA ASN A 38 -5.56 9.28 -6.41
C ASN A 38 -4.18 8.69 -6.09
N LEU A 39 -3.27 8.75 -7.06
CA LEU A 39 -1.88 8.36 -6.87
C LEU A 39 -1.04 9.57 -6.44
N VAL A 40 -0.13 9.34 -5.51
CA VAL A 40 0.86 10.33 -5.05
C VAL A 40 2.23 9.73 -5.29
N GLU A 41 3.20 10.57 -5.68
CA GLU A 41 4.59 10.13 -5.86
C GLU A 41 5.12 9.53 -4.55
N GLY A 42 5.60 8.29 -4.64
CA GLY A 42 6.14 7.55 -3.49
C GLY A 42 7.65 7.75 -3.33
N ASN A 43 8.16 7.53 -2.11
CA ASN A 43 9.60 7.41 -1.90
C ASN A 43 10.04 5.98 -2.25
N ARG A 44 10.91 5.79 -3.24
CA ARG A 44 11.43 4.47 -3.64
C ARG A 44 12.13 3.71 -2.51
N GLU A 45 12.61 4.41 -1.49
CA GLU A 45 13.29 3.83 -0.33
C GLU A 45 12.31 3.26 0.70
N ASN A 46 11.02 3.53 0.56
CA ASN A 46 9.96 2.92 1.34
C ASN A 46 9.65 1.51 0.81
N ILE A 47 10.61 0.62 1.00
CA ILE A 47 10.56 -0.76 0.52
C ILE A 47 9.72 -1.65 1.44
N LYS A 48 9.12 -2.69 0.86
CA LYS A 48 8.56 -3.81 1.62
C LYS A 48 9.66 -4.85 1.78
N ILE A 49 9.96 -5.25 3.01
CA ILE A 49 10.90 -6.36 3.27
C ILE A 49 10.16 -7.67 2.99
N THR A 50 10.58 -8.38 1.96
CA THR A 50 9.96 -9.62 1.45
C THR A 50 10.94 -10.76 1.30
N THR A 51 12.23 -10.47 1.18
CA THR A 51 13.31 -11.46 1.13
C THR A 51 14.40 -11.15 2.18
N PRO A 52 15.28 -12.11 2.49
CA PRO A 52 16.42 -11.86 3.38
C PRO A 52 17.34 -10.73 2.88
N GLU A 53 17.52 -10.59 1.57
CA GLU A 53 18.37 -9.55 0.97
C GLU A 53 17.82 -8.14 1.21
N ASP A 54 16.50 -7.98 1.31
CA ASP A 54 15.86 -6.70 1.60
C ASP A 54 16.30 -6.13 2.97
N LEU A 55 16.70 -6.98 3.92
CA LEU A 55 17.22 -6.53 5.22
C LEU A 55 18.53 -5.78 5.07
N ILE A 56 19.42 -6.26 4.19
CA ILE A 56 20.71 -5.61 3.91
C ILE A 56 20.46 -4.24 3.29
N LEU A 57 19.53 -4.15 2.35
CA LEU A 57 19.14 -2.88 1.73
C LEU A 57 18.52 -1.92 2.75
N ALA A 58 17.60 -2.39 3.58
CA ALA A 58 16.97 -1.58 4.62
C ALA A 58 17.99 -0.99 5.60
N GLU A 59 18.98 -1.78 6.04
CA GLU A 59 20.05 -1.29 6.90
C GLU A 59 20.88 -0.16 6.27
N ILE A 60 21.17 -0.27 4.97
CA ILE A 60 21.91 0.75 4.23
C ILE A 60 21.06 2.04 4.14
N LEU A 61 19.78 1.91 3.80
CA LEU A 61 18.86 3.04 3.70
C LEU A 61 18.71 3.78 5.03
N MET A 62 18.64 3.06 6.15
CA MET A 62 18.53 3.66 7.50
C MET A 62 19.78 4.44 7.95
N LYS A 63 20.96 4.05 7.47
CA LYS A 63 22.23 4.71 7.83
C LYS A 63 22.53 5.92 6.96
N ARG A 64 21.81 6.11 5.85
CA ARG A 64 22.04 7.22 4.94
C ARG A 64 21.56 8.53 5.59
N PRO A 65 22.38 9.59 5.65
CA PRO A 65 21.91 10.89 6.09
C PRO A 65 20.82 11.40 5.13
N VAL A 66 19.79 12.01 5.71
CA VAL A 66 18.64 12.62 5.01
C VAL A 66 19.04 13.98 4.45
#